data_AF-A0A7H9DR98-F1
#
_entry.id   AF-A0A7H9DR98-F1
#
_cell.length_a   1.000
_cell.length_b   1.000
_cell.length_c   1.000
_cell.angle_alpha   90.00
_cell.angle_beta   90.00
_cell.angle_gamma   90.00
#
_symmetry.space_group_name_H-M   'P 1'
#
loop_
_entity.id
_entity.type
_entity.pdbx_description
1 polymer ?
#
loop_
_entity_poly.entity_id
_entity_poly.type
_entity_poly.pdbx_seq_one_letter_code
_entity_poly.pdbx_strand_id
1 'polypeptide(L)'
;MKKILLIIMLIFSIASCQNKQDKQNKMSSLNQSENNYIYTFKVSVANPYEIYLNDVPFDKSIEKSSINFELPINDLILKSGEQKIKIVLHSENDKNIDKIGLEHFKLDVMRYKSISEVGQNGFLVKEVKFTNIVSSPIVVKDDLVNIEIPYENIGWSLSSDLSNDNKEALKEEVLKKYNELKDVINKGDINSFF
;
A
#
# COMPACT_ATOMS: atom_id res chain seq x y z
N MET A 1 12.61 64.24 -9.27
CA MET A 1 11.62 63.42 -8.55
C MET A 1 10.94 62.38 -9.46
N LYS A 2 10.38 62.74 -10.63
CA LYS A 2 9.76 61.77 -11.57
C LYS A 2 10.70 60.64 -12.07
N LYS A 3 12.00 60.91 -12.26
CA LYS A 3 12.98 59.88 -12.67
C LYS A 3 13.37 58.90 -11.56
N ILE A 4 13.30 59.31 -10.29
CA ILE A 4 13.61 58.44 -9.13
C ILE A 4 12.42 57.52 -8.82
N LEU A 5 11.19 58.03 -9.00
CA LEU A 5 9.96 57.24 -8.82
C LEU A 5 9.85 56.09 -9.83
N LEU A 6 10.35 56.29 -11.05
CA LEU A 6 10.33 55.29 -12.13
C LEU A 6 11.32 54.15 -11.89
N ILE A 7 12.44 54.41 -11.21
CA ILE A 7 13.46 53.41 -10.87
C ILE A 7 12.96 52.51 -9.73
N ILE A 8 12.25 53.07 -8.74
CA ILE A 8 11.69 52.31 -7.61
C ILE A 8 10.59 51.34 -8.10
N MET A 9 9.80 51.73 -9.10
CA MET A 9 8.73 50.89 -9.65
C MET A 9 9.26 49.69 -10.47
N LEU A 10 10.46 49.79 -11.05
CA LEU A 10 11.10 48.69 -11.78
C LEU A 10 11.76 47.63 -10.87
N ILE A 11 12.10 47.99 -9.63
CA ILE A 11 12.76 47.07 -8.68
C ILE A 11 11.75 46.11 -8.04
N PHE A 12 10.50 46.54 -7.86
CA PHE A 12 9.43 45.71 -7.27
C PHE A 12 8.93 44.59 -8.19
N SER A 13 9.06 44.73 -9.51
CA SER A 13 8.65 43.69 -10.48
C SER A 13 9.65 42.53 -10.61
N ILE A 14 10.91 42.71 -10.20
CA ILE A 14 11.95 41.66 -10.27
C ILE A 14 11.95 40.76 -9.03
N ALA A 15 11.55 41.29 -7.86
CA ALA A 15 11.47 40.54 -6.61
C ALA A 15 10.33 39.50 -6.59
N SER A 16 9.31 39.65 -7.45
CA SER A 16 8.18 38.72 -7.51
C SER A 16 8.44 37.46 -8.37
N CYS A 17 9.57 37.39 -9.08
CA CYS A 17 9.95 36.22 -9.89
C CYS A 17 10.84 35.21 -9.15
N GLN A 18 11.52 35.59 -8.06
CA GLN A 18 12.41 34.68 -7.34
C GLN A 18 11.65 33.61 -6.53
N ASN A 19 10.47 33.94 -6.00
CA ASN A 19 9.65 32.99 -5.22
C ASN A 19 9.04 31.83 -6.05
N LYS A 20 8.97 31.96 -7.37
CA LYS A 20 8.45 30.91 -8.25
C LYS A 20 9.52 29.86 -8.55
N GLN A 21 10.76 30.29 -8.77
CA GLN A 21 11.91 29.42 -9.00
C GLN A 21 12.28 28.61 -7.75
N ASP A 22 12.23 29.20 -6.55
CA ASP A 22 12.56 28.45 -5.32
C ASP A 22 11.52 27.39 -4.94
N LYS A 23 10.22 27.66 -5.18
CA LYS A 23 9.17 26.62 -5.03
C LYS A 23 9.31 25.52 -6.08
N GLN A 24 9.66 25.88 -7.31
CA GLN A 24 9.84 24.92 -8.40
C GLN A 24 11.10 24.06 -8.20
N ASN A 25 12.18 24.64 -7.64
CA ASN A 25 13.41 23.94 -7.26
C ASN A 25 13.25 23.03 -6.04
N LYS A 26 12.44 23.43 -5.04
CA LYS A 26 12.09 22.54 -3.91
C LYS A 26 11.16 21.39 -4.31
N MET A 27 10.29 21.62 -5.29
CA MET A 27 9.39 20.60 -5.83
C MET A 27 10.11 19.66 -6.81
N SER A 28 11.15 20.12 -7.50
CA SER A 28 12.01 19.27 -8.33
C SER A 28 13.04 18.49 -7.52
N SER A 29 13.53 19.01 -6.38
CA SER A 29 14.40 18.26 -5.46
C SER A 29 13.69 17.12 -4.70
N LEU A 30 12.35 17.08 -4.73
CA LEU A 30 11.57 15.91 -4.28
C LEU A 30 11.47 14.81 -5.35
N ASN A 31 11.86 15.09 -6.60
CA ASN A 31 11.58 14.25 -7.77
C ASN A 31 12.81 13.55 -8.37
N GLN A 32 13.89 13.39 -7.62
CA GLN A 32 15.02 12.57 -8.09
C GLN A 32 15.73 11.86 -6.95
N SER A 33 14.97 11.09 -6.17
CA SER A 33 15.54 9.96 -5.43
C SER A 33 15.82 8.85 -6.46
N GLU A 34 17.09 8.49 -6.63
CA GLU A 34 17.55 7.53 -7.64
C GLU A 34 17.00 6.09 -7.43
N ASN A 35 16.22 5.84 -6.37
CA ASN A 35 15.70 4.51 -6.01
C ASN A 35 14.20 4.48 -5.65
N ASN A 36 13.37 5.37 -6.19
CA ASN A 36 11.91 5.33 -5.99
C ASN A 36 11.22 4.24 -6.85
N TYR A 37 11.66 2.99 -6.72
CA TYR A 37 11.01 1.89 -7.42
C TYR A 37 9.57 1.68 -6.93
N ILE A 38 8.67 1.39 -7.86
CA ILE A 38 7.34 0.89 -7.55
C ILE A 38 7.37 -0.63 -7.61
N TYR A 39 7.03 -1.26 -6.50
CA TYR A 39 6.84 -2.69 -6.42
C TYR A 39 5.35 -2.99 -6.54
N THR A 40 4.99 -4.03 -7.29
CA THR A 40 3.60 -4.47 -7.46
C THR A 40 3.48 -5.96 -7.17
N PHE A 41 2.28 -6.37 -6.79
CA PHE A 41 1.85 -7.75 -6.94
C PHE A 41 1.02 -7.86 -8.21
N LYS A 42 1.47 -8.70 -9.13
CA LYS A 42 0.72 -9.11 -10.32
C LYS A 42 0.17 -10.51 -10.06
N VAL A 43 -1.15 -10.60 -9.94
CA VAL A 43 -1.86 -11.79 -9.47
C VAL A 43 -2.75 -12.34 -10.56
N SER A 44 -2.68 -13.66 -10.75
CA SER A 44 -3.62 -14.47 -11.52
C SER A 44 -4.24 -15.49 -10.57
N VAL A 45 -5.56 -15.53 -10.46
CA VAL A 45 -6.24 -16.44 -9.53
C VAL A 45 -7.66 -16.75 -10.02
N ALA A 46 -8.12 -17.97 -9.77
CA ALA A 46 -9.46 -18.45 -10.15
C ALA A 46 -10.26 -19.00 -8.97
N ASN A 47 -9.69 -19.00 -7.77
CA ASN A 47 -10.32 -19.44 -6.53
C ASN A 47 -10.57 -18.24 -5.62
N PRO A 48 -11.48 -18.34 -4.65
CA PRO A 48 -11.48 -17.42 -3.51
C PRO A 48 -10.10 -17.40 -2.84
N TYR A 49 -9.63 -16.22 -2.46
CA TYR A 49 -8.28 -16.01 -1.96
C TYR A 49 -8.17 -14.86 -0.97
N GLU A 50 -7.07 -14.88 -0.24
CA GLU A 50 -6.57 -13.77 0.56
C GLU A 50 -5.05 -13.67 0.35
N ILE A 51 -4.56 -12.46 0.12
CA ILE A 51 -3.13 -12.18 -0.01
C ILE A 51 -2.75 -11.13 1.03
N TYR A 52 -1.65 -11.39 1.71
CA TYR A 52 -1.11 -10.56 2.77
C TYR A 52 0.36 -10.23 2.48
N LEU A 53 0.76 -9.02 2.85
CA LEU A 53 2.16 -8.60 2.91
C LEU A 53 2.44 -8.09 4.33
N ASN A 54 3.45 -8.67 4.98
CA ASN A 54 3.82 -8.38 6.38
C ASN A 54 2.63 -8.52 7.35
N ASP A 55 1.83 -9.56 7.14
CA ASP A 55 0.59 -9.86 7.88
C ASP A 55 -0.50 -8.76 7.78
N VAL A 56 -0.32 -7.77 6.88
CA VAL A 56 -1.35 -6.79 6.50
C VAL A 56 -2.12 -7.29 5.28
N PRO A 57 -3.46 -7.26 5.26
CA PRO A 57 -4.24 -7.67 4.11
C PRO A 57 -3.96 -6.73 2.93
N PHE A 58 -3.50 -7.31 1.82
CA PHE A 58 -3.32 -6.59 0.57
C PHE A 58 -4.60 -6.63 -0.25
N ASP A 59 -5.12 -7.82 -0.53
CA ASP A 59 -6.33 -8.00 -1.32
C ASP A 59 -6.98 -9.36 -1.02
N LYS A 60 -8.30 -9.45 -1.20
CA LYS A 60 -9.06 -10.69 -1.00
C LYS A 60 -10.34 -10.72 -1.83
N SER A 61 -10.70 -11.93 -2.26
CA SER A 61 -12.02 -12.21 -2.83
C SER A 61 -12.57 -13.50 -2.22
N ILE A 62 -13.80 -13.44 -1.71
CA ILE A 62 -14.51 -14.63 -1.21
C ILE A 62 -15.30 -15.35 -2.30
N GLU A 63 -15.48 -14.71 -3.46
CA GLU A 63 -16.19 -15.29 -4.60
C GLU A 63 -15.21 -15.87 -5.61
N LYS A 64 -15.61 -16.97 -6.26
CA LYS A 64 -14.87 -17.50 -7.40
C LYS A 64 -14.94 -16.49 -8.54
N SER A 65 -13.78 -15.96 -8.91
CA SER A 65 -13.63 -15.20 -10.13
C SER A 65 -12.27 -15.50 -10.72
N SER A 66 -12.21 -15.61 -12.04
CA SER A 66 -10.95 -15.69 -12.76
C SER A 66 -10.50 -14.27 -13.03
N ILE A 67 -9.57 -13.79 -12.21
CA ILE A 67 -9.11 -12.40 -12.25
C ILE A 67 -7.62 -12.36 -12.50
N ASN A 68 -7.22 -11.31 -13.22
CA ASN A 68 -5.84 -10.92 -13.40
C ASN A 68 -5.74 -9.44 -13.07
N PHE A 69 -4.90 -9.09 -12.11
CA PHE A 69 -4.71 -7.70 -11.71
C PHE A 69 -3.26 -7.45 -11.33
N GLU A 70 -2.90 -6.18 -11.31
CA GLU A 70 -1.59 -5.73 -10.85
C GLU A 70 -1.75 -4.44 -10.07
N LEU A 71 -1.34 -4.45 -8.79
CA LEU A 71 -1.47 -3.29 -7.90
C LEU A 71 -0.16 -3.01 -7.15
N PRO A 72 0.18 -1.73 -6.90
CA PRO A 72 1.32 -1.35 -6.08
C PRO A 72 1.22 -1.86 -4.63
N ILE A 73 2.37 -2.18 -4.04
CA ILE A 73 2.48 -2.68 -2.65
C ILE A 73 3.36 -1.79 -1.77
N ASN A 74 3.94 -0.71 -2.29
CA ASN A 74 4.87 0.16 -1.55
C ASN A 74 4.30 0.62 -0.21
N ASP A 75 3.02 1.00 -0.15
CA ASP A 75 2.39 1.48 1.08
C ASP A 75 2.30 0.42 2.20
N LEU A 76 2.51 -0.86 1.86
CA LEU A 76 2.54 -2.00 2.78
C LEU A 76 3.95 -2.37 3.25
N ILE A 77 4.97 -1.65 2.80
CA ILE A 77 6.38 -1.92 3.08
C ILE A 77 6.92 -0.79 3.95
N LEU A 78 7.22 -1.09 5.21
CA LEU A 78 7.68 -0.08 6.16
C LEU A 78 9.17 0.26 5.97
N LYS A 79 10.00 -0.71 5.56
CA LYS A 79 11.44 -0.52 5.34
C LYS A 79 11.99 -1.58 4.39
N SER A 80 13.18 -1.30 3.85
CA SER A 80 13.95 -2.28 3.06
C SER A 80 14.23 -3.56 3.83
N GLY A 81 14.37 -4.66 3.08
CA GLY A 81 14.73 -5.98 3.60
C GLY A 81 13.73 -7.05 3.23
N GLU A 82 13.75 -8.14 3.99
CA GLU A 82 12.85 -9.27 3.82
C GLU A 82 11.41 -8.90 4.18
N GLN A 83 10.49 -9.18 3.26
CA GLN A 83 9.06 -8.98 3.40
C GLN A 83 8.36 -10.33 3.34
N LYS A 84 7.37 -10.54 4.21
CA LYS A 84 6.63 -11.80 4.30
C LYS A 84 5.36 -11.74 3.46
N ILE A 85 5.23 -12.65 2.51
CA ILE A 85 4.04 -12.86 1.70
C ILE A 85 3.29 -14.04 2.28
N LYS A 86 1.98 -13.90 2.48
CA LYS A 86 1.10 -15.02 2.81
C LYS A 86 -0.06 -15.06 1.83
N ILE A 87 -0.31 -16.23 1.29
CA ILE A 87 -1.39 -16.52 0.36
C ILE A 87 -2.27 -17.59 0.98
N VAL A 88 -3.56 -17.34 1.02
CA VAL A 88 -4.58 -18.31 1.41
C VAL A 88 -5.50 -18.51 0.21
N LEU A 89 -5.60 -19.72 -0.29
CA LEU A 89 -6.62 -20.11 -1.25
C LEU A 89 -7.69 -20.91 -0.52
N HIS A 90 -8.95 -20.58 -0.81
CA HIS A 90 -10.10 -21.29 -0.29
C HIS A 90 -10.83 -22.02 -1.41
N SER A 91 -11.55 -23.07 -1.05
CA SER A 91 -12.49 -23.72 -1.94
C SER A 91 -13.84 -23.03 -1.93
N GLU A 92 -14.63 -23.26 -2.97
CA GLU A 92 -15.96 -22.63 -3.11
C GLU A 92 -17.08 -23.31 -2.35
N ASN A 93 -16.94 -24.62 -2.08
CA ASN A 93 -18.05 -25.47 -1.62
C ASN A 93 -17.59 -26.49 -0.58
N ASP A 94 -16.58 -26.14 0.24
CA ASP A 94 -15.92 -27.05 1.21
C ASP A 94 -15.32 -28.32 0.60
N LYS A 95 -15.27 -28.41 -0.74
CA LYS A 95 -14.55 -29.43 -1.48
C LYS A 95 -13.06 -29.10 -1.47
N ASN A 96 -12.20 -30.07 -1.78
CA ASN A 96 -10.78 -29.77 -1.93
C ASN A 96 -10.55 -28.88 -3.16
N ILE A 97 -9.58 -27.97 -3.05
CA ILE A 97 -9.11 -27.18 -4.18
C ILE A 97 -8.55 -28.16 -5.22
N ASP A 98 -9.01 -28.03 -6.47
CA ASP A 98 -8.56 -28.89 -7.54
C ASP A 98 -7.18 -28.46 -8.06
N LYS A 99 -6.54 -29.37 -8.80
CA LYS A 99 -5.23 -29.11 -9.40
C LYS A 99 -5.23 -27.87 -10.29
N ILE A 100 -6.31 -27.66 -11.05
CA ILE A 100 -6.44 -26.54 -11.98
C ILE A 100 -6.46 -25.21 -11.21
N GLY A 101 -7.19 -25.12 -10.11
CA GLY A 101 -7.20 -23.93 -9.26
C GLY A 101 -5.83 -23.58 -8.69
N LEU A 102 -5.10 -24.59 -8.18
CA LEU A 102 -3.73 -24.41 -7.69
C LEU A 102 -2.75 -23.98 -8.79
N GLU A 103 -2.81 -24.61 -9.97
CA GLU A 103 -1.94 -24.29 -11.11
C GLU A 103 -2.26 -22.94 -11.76
N HIS A 104 -3.52 -22.49 -11.67
CA HIS A 104 -3.92 -21.18 -12.17
C HIS A 104 -3.42 -20.05 -11.27
N PHE A 105 -3.19 -20.32 -9.97
CA PHE A 105 -2.65 -19.31 -9.08
C PHE A 105 -1.22 -18.94 -9.45
N LYS A 106 -0.99 -17.65 -9.64
CA LYS A 106 0.33 -17.08 -9.83
C LYS A 106 0.39 -15.69 -9.19
N LEU A 107 1.45 -15.42 -8.44
CA LEU A 107 1.78 -14.09 -7.95
C LEU A 107 3.21 -13.74 -8.35
N ASP A 108 3.37 -12.69 -9.15
CA ASP A 108 4.66 -12.09 -9.46
C ASP A 108 4.86 -10.82 -8.63
N VAL A 109 5.99 -10.75 -7.93
CA VAL A 109 6.50 -9.49 -7.38
C VAL A 109 7.28 -8.81 -8.49
N MET A 110 6.75 -7.70 -8.97
CA MET A 110 7.35 -6.94 -10.07
C MET A 110 7.91 -5.62 -9.54
N ARG A 111 8.94 -5.10 -10.21
CA ARG A 111 9.56 -3.81 -9.91
C ARG A 111 9.57 -2.92 -11.14
N TYR A 112 9.18 -1.67 -10.96
CA TYR A 112 9.09 -0.64 -11.99
C TYR A 112 9.87 0.60 -11.57
N LYS A 113 10.41 1.33 -12.54
CA LYS A 113 11.11 2.60 -12.26
C LYS A 113 10.17 3.72 -11.83
N SER A 114 8.90 3.63 -12.23
CA SER A 114 7.88 4.65 -11.96
C SER A 114 6.48 4.04 -12.02
N ILE A 115 5.50 4.73 -11.41
CA ILE A 115 4.09 4.30 -11.44
C ILE A 115 3.52 4.28 -12.86
N SER A 116 3.99 5.18 -13.73
CA SER A 116 3.58 5.25 -15.15
C SER A 116 4.04 4.06 -15.99
N GLU A 117 5.01 3.28 -15.50
CA GLU A 117 5.54 2.11 -16.21
C GLU A 117 4.89 0.79 -15.80
N VAL A 118 4.02 0.80 -14.77
CA VAL A 118 3.30 -0.39 -14.31
C VAL A 118 2.55 -1.05 -15.46
N GLY A 119 2.67 -2.37 -15.58
CA GLY A 119 2.10 -3.16 -16.67
C GLY A 119 2.89 -3.16 -18.00
N GLN A 120 3.98 -2.39 -18.12
CA GLN A 120 4.79 -2.32 -19.35
C GLN A 120 6.20 -2.90 -19.15
N ASN A 121 7.13 -2.12 -18.59
CA ASN A 121 8.56 -2.43 -18.53
C ASN A 121 9.00 -2.85 -17.11
N GLY A 122 8.31 -3.87 -16.58
CA GLY A 122 8.58 -4.38 -15.23
C GLY A 122 9.73 -5.38 -15.20
N PHE A 123 10.44 -5.41 -14.07
CA PHE A 123 11.42 -6.42 -13.74
C PHE A 123 10.80 -7.42 -12.76
N LEU A 124 10.82 -8.71 -13.10
CA LEU A 124 10.41 -9.76 -12.18
C LEU A 124 11.42 -9.87 -11.04
N VAL A 125 10.96 -9.65 -9.81
CA VAL A 125 11.76 -9.80 -8.59
C VAL A 125 11.61 -11.21 -8.04
N LYS A 126 10.37 -11.70 -7.99
CA LYS A 126 10.05 -13.05 -7.50
C LYS A 126 8.76 -13.57 -8.11
N GLU A 127 8.74 -14.86 -8.42
CA GLU A 127 7.52 -15.58 -8.79
C GLU A 127 7.13 -16.50 -7.63
N VAL A 128 5.84 -16.46 -7.26
CA VAL A 128 5.25 -17.30 -6.21
C VAL A 128 4.11 -18.11 -6.83
N LYS A 129 4.23 -19.44 -6.72
CA LYS A 129 3.27 -20.42 -7.26
C LYS A 129 3.10 -21.58 -6.29
N PHE A 130 2.00 -22.32 -6.44
CA PHE A 130 1.82 -23.62 -5.79
C PHE A 130 2.44 -24.70 -6.69
N THR A 131 3.42 -25.43 -6.16
CA THR A 131 4.14 -26.49 -6.90
C THR A 131 3.62 -27.89 -6.58
N ASN A 132 2.99 -28.06 -5.42
CA ASN A 132 2.49 -29.34 -4.95
C ASN A 132 0.97 -29.32 -4.88
N ILE A 133 0.35 -30.42 -5.32
CA ILE A 133 -1.09 -30.63 -5.16
C ILE A 133 -1.35 -30.94 -3.69
N VAL A 134 -2.09 -30.07 -3.01
CA VAL A 134 -2.53 -30.29 -1.64
C VAL A 134 -4.04 -30.52 -1.68
N SER A 135 -4.46 -31.71 -1.25
CA SER A 135 -5.86 -32.08 -1.17
C SER A 135 -6.47 -31.50 0.11
N SER A 136 -6.89 -30.23 0.06
CA SER A 136 -7.46 -29.50 1.19
C SER A 136 -8.48 -28.48 0.70
N PRO A 137 -9.54 -28.17 1.48
CA PRO A 137 -10.43 -27.05 1.19
C PRO A 137 -9.75 -25.68 1.37
N ILE A 138 -8.67 -25.61 2.15
CA ILE A 138 -7.88 -24.39 2.34
C ILE A 138 -6.41 -24.74 2.13
N VAL A 139 -5.74 -23.97 1.28
CA VAL A 139 -4.31 -24.12 1.02
C VAL A 139 -3.60 -22.81 1.34
N VAL A 140 -2.64 -22.87 2.27
CA VAL A 140 -1.85 -21.72 2.73
C VAL A 140 -0.43 -21.85 2.21
N LYS A 141 0.15 -20.75 1.75
CA LYS A 141 1.56 -20.65 1.39
C LYS A 141 2.13 -19.35 1.95
N ASP A 142 3.18 -19.48 2.74
CA ASP A 142 4.07 -18.38 3.10
C ASP A 142 5.26 -18.34 2.13
N ASP A 143 5.73 -17.13 1.85
CA ASP A 143 6.94 -16.89 1.08
C ASP A 143 7.63 -15.59 1.54
N LEU A 144 8.88 -15.39 1.13
CA LEU A 144 9.71 -14.25 1.52
C LEU A 144 10.27 -13.55 0.28
N VAL A 145 10.26 -12.21 0.24
CA VAL A 145 10.87 -11.44 -0.85
C VAL A 145 11.72 -10.32 -0.28
N ASN A 146 12.93 -10.14 -0.82
CA ASN A 146 13.76 -8.99 -0.45
C ASN A 146 13.38 -7.79 -1.31
N ILE A 147 13.01 -6.68 -0.67
CA ILE A 147 12.62 -5.43 -1.34
C ILE A 147 13.52 -4.29 -0.87
N GLU A 148 13.95 -3.45 -1.81
CA GLU A 148 14.80 -2.28 -1.56
C GLU A 148 14.02 -1.01 -1.87
N ILE A 149 13.78 -0.20 -0.84
CA ILE A 149 13.07 1.07 -0.89
C ILE A 149 13.88 2.18 -0.20
N PRO A 150 13.78 3.44 -0.65
CA PRO A 150 14.62 4.54 -0.18
C PRO A 150 14.09 5.21 1.09
N TYR A 151 13.16 4.57 1.80
CA TYR A 151 12.52 5.11 3.00
C TYR A 151 12.41 4.05 4.10
N GLU A 152 12.29 4.54 5.33
CA GLU A 152 11.94 3.79 6.53
C GLU A 152 10.81 4.53 7.23
N ASN A 153 9.66 3.88 7.38
CA ASN A 153 8.47 4.39 8.01
C ASN A 153 8.18 3.57 9.27
N ILE A 154 7.89 4.26 10.38
CA ILE A 154 7.46 3.60 11.62
C ILE A 154 6.11 2.90 11.38
N GLY A 155 5.18 3.55 10.69
CA GLY A 155 3.86 3.00 10.37
C GLY A 155 3.17 2.31 11.56
N TRP A 156 2.61 1.12 11.30
CA TRP A 156 2.00 0.27 12.32
C TRP A 156 3.01 -0.59 13.09
N SER A 157 4.32 -0.43 12.92
CA SER A 157 5.32 -1.25 13.62
C SER A 157 5.30 -1.10 15.15
N LEU A 158 4.74 0.01 15.66
CA LEU A 158 4.56 0.27 17.09
C LEU A 158 3.14 -0.05 17.58
N SER A 159 2.30 -0.67 16.75
CA SER A 159 0.94 -1.06 17.14
C SER A 159 0.98 -2.16 18.21
N SER A 160 -0.06 -2.21 19.03
CA SER A 160 -0.24 -3.28 20.02
C SER A 160 -1.06 -4.43 19.44
N ASP A 161 -0.69 -5.66 19.76
CA ASP A 161 -1.52 -6.84 19.48
C ASP A 161 -2.58 -7.00 20.57
N LEU A 162 -3.84 -6.79 20.19
CA LEU A 162 -4.99 -6.86 21.09
C LEU A 162 -5.65 -8.25 21.11
N SER A 163 -5.08 -9.25 20.42
CA SER A 163 -5.70 -10.58 20.28
C SER A 163 -5.88 -11.33 21.61
N ASN A 164 -5.06 -11.01 22.60
CA ASN A 164 -5.06 -11.62 23.93
C ASN A 164 -5.81 -10.78 24.99
N ASP A 165 -6.33 -9.61 24.62
CA ASP A 165 -6.99 -8.70 25.55
C ASP A 165 -8.45 -9.12 25.83
N ASN A 166 -9.04 -8.56 26.88
CA ASN A 166 -10.44 -8.82 27.22
C ASN A 166 -11.37 -8.20 26.17
N LYS A 167 -12.06 -9.06 25.42
CA LYS A 167 -12.95 -8.66 24.32
C LYS A 167 -14.09 -7.74 24.74
N GLU A 168 -14.67 -7.93 25.92
CA GLU A 168 -15.76 -7.06 26.38
C GLU A 168 -15.22 -5.68 26.76
N ALA A 169 -14.07 -5.61 27.43
CA ALA A 169 -13.43 -4.34 27.75
C ALA A 169 -13.03 -3.57 26.48
N LEU A 170 -12.44 -4.26 25.49
CA LEU A 170 -12.11 -3.67 24.19
C LEU A 170 -13.36 -3.12 23.49
N LYS A 171 -14.46 -3.88 23.49
CA LYS A 171 -15.72 -3.46 22.90
C LYS A 171 -16.27 -2.21 23.58
N GLU A 172 -16.23 -2.14 24.90
CA GLU A 172 -16.65 -0.97 25.66
C GLU A 172 -15.79 0.27 25.32
N GLU A 173 -14.47 0.12 25.23
CA GLU A 173 -13.55 1.19 24.86
C GLU A 173 -13.82 1.71 23.43
N VAL A 174 -13.97 0.79 22.47
CA VAL A 174 -14.30 1.13 21.07
C VAL A 174 -15.65 1.84 20.98
N LEU A 175 -16.67 1.34 21.68
CA LEU A 175 -18.00 1.95 21.70
C LEU A 175 -17.96 3.35 22.32
N LYS A 176 -17.19 3.54 23.39
CA LYS A 176 -17.00 4.85 24.01
C LYS A 176 -16.38 5.82 23.01
N LYS A 177 -15.27 5.46 22.36
CA LYS A 177 -14.62 6.33 21.38
C LYS A 177 -15.50 6.61 20.17
N TYR A 178 -16.25 5.62 19.69
CA TYR A 178 -17.23 5.79 18.62
C TYR A 178 -18.31 6.82 18.99
N ASN A 179 -18.88 6.71 20.20
CA ASN A 179 -19.90 7.64 20.66
C ASN A 179 -19.35 9.05 20.85
N GLU A 180 -18.12 9.20 21.36
CA GLU A 180 -17.43 10.50 21.44
C GLU A 180 -17.32 11.15 20.05
N LEU A 181 -16.84 10.42 19.05
CA LEU A 181 -16.69 10.92 17.68
C LEU A 181 -18.05 11.24 17.05
N LYS A 182 -19.06 10.39 17.26
CA LYS A 182 -20.43 10.62 16.80
C LYS A 182 -21.00 11.92 17.37
N ASP A 183 -20.78 12.19 18.65
CA ASP A 183 -21.25 13.41 19.30
C ASP A 183 -20.53 14.66 18.78
N VAL A 184 -19.21 14.58 18.55
CA VAL A 184 -18.41 15.65 17.93
C VAL A 184 -18.95 15.99 16.54
N ILE A 185 -19.20 14.96 15.70
CA ILE A 185 -19.76 15.13 14.36
C ILE A 185 -21.15 15.76 14.42
N ASN A 186 -22.04 15.27 15.30
CA ASN A 186 -23.40 15.78 15.42
C ASN A 186 -23.45 17.23 15.92
N LYS A 187 -22.46 17.66 16.70
CA LYS A 187 -22.32 19.06 17.16
C LYS A 187 -21.66 19.97 16.13
N GLY A 188 -21.10 19.43 15.05
CA GLY A 188 -20.33 20.19 14.06
C GLY A 188 -19.02 20.75 14.61
N ASP A 189 -18.47 20.15 15.67
CA ASP A 189 -17.25 20.62 16.32
C ASP A 189 -15.99 20.09 15.62
N ILE A 190 -15.60 20.78 14.54
CA ILE A 190 -14.47 20.40 13.69
C ILE A 190 -13.16 20.34 14.49
N ASN A 191 -12.98 21.21 15.49
CA ASN A 191 -11.74 21.30 16.25
C ASN A 191 -11.52 20.08 17.15
N SER A 192 -12.60 19.46 17.62
CA SER A 192 -12.54 18.27 18.49
C SER A 192 -12.45 16.96 17.71
N PHE A 193 -12.51 16.99 16.37
CA PHE A 193 -12.47 15.80 15.53
C PHE A 193 -11.05 15.32 15.21
N PHE A 194 -10.08 16.23 15.16
CA PHE A 194 -8.67 15.97 14.84
C PHE A 194 -7.80 15.98 16.10
#